data_AF-A0A1T5BRT3-F1
#
_entry.id   AF-A0A1T5BRT3-F1
#
_cell.length_a   1.000
_cell.length_b   1.000
_cell.length_c   1.000
_cell.angle_alpha   90.00
_cell.angle_beta   90.00
_cell.angle_gamma   90.00
#
_symmetry.space_group_name_H-M   'P 1'
#
loop_
_entity.id
_entity.type
_entity.pdbx_description
1 polymer ?
#
loop_
_entity_poly.entity_id
_entity_poly.type
_entity_poly.pdbx_seq_one_letter_code
_entity_poly.pdbx_strand_id
1 'polypeptide(L)'
;MKIRSFAFSAVLIAAIANLSFAGFPPRDIKSILSEFADSHVNSDVRKMEGILSETAVLKFTRENEVQTYSQQSIIHLMKLNLGVKQNCTTQIGVIADSDALAIAKVNFIYDGFVIENYLTLEWHKGAWKITRIDKFFNADKSPKVLTQE
;
A
#
# COMPACT_ATOMS: atom_id res chain seq x y z
N MET A 1 -71.31 -27.49 -14.94
CA MET A 1 -69.93 -27.78 -15.42
C MET A 1 -68.97 -26.91 -14.62
N LYS A 2 -68.01 -27.52 -13.91
CA LYS A 2 -67.06 -26.86 -13.00
C LYS A 2 -66.00 -26.09 -13.80
N ILE A 3 -65.71 -24.84 -13.44
CA ILE A 3 -64.41 -24.21 -13.69
C ILE A 3 -63.96 -23.51 -12.40
N ARG A 4 -62.74 -23.84 -11.96
CA ARG A 4 -62.16 -23.57 -10.66
C ARG A 4 -61.46 -22.20 -10.63
N SER A 5 -61.46 -21.61 -9.44
CA SER A 5 -60.66 -20.46 -9.02
C SER A 5 -59.18 -20.56 -9.44
N PHE A 6 -58.61 -19.46 -9.93
CA PHE A 6 -57.18 -19.20 -9.92
C PHE A 6 -56.95 -17.70 -9.64
N ALA A 7 -56.82 -17.38 -8.35
CA ALA A 7 -56.14 -16.17 -7.91
C ALA A 7 -54.69 -16.55 -7.60
N PHE A 8 -53.74 -16.04 -8.37
CA PHE A 8 -52.33 -16.00 -7.98
C PHE A 8 -51.83 -14.57 -8.17
N SER A 9 -51.92 -13.81 -7.07
CA SER A 9 -51.25 -12.52 -6.92
C SER A 9 -49.74 -12.77 -6.87
N ALA A 10 -49.01 -12.37 -7.90
CA ALA A 10 -47.56 -12.33 -7.90
C ALA A 10 -47.12 -10.86 -7.77
N VAL A 11 -47.18 -10.31 -6.56
CA VAL A 11 -46.47 -9.07 -6.23
C VAL A 11 -45.15 -9.47 -5.59
N LEU A 12 -44.12 -9.58 -6.43
CA LEU A 12 -42.75 -9.83 -6.03
C LEU A 12 -42.21 -8.56 -5.34
N ILE A 13 -42.02 -8.64 -4.02
CA ILE A 13 -41.35 -7.62 -3.22
C ILE A 13 -39.87 -7.65 -3.59
N ALA A 14 -39.40 -6.69 -4.40
CA ALA A 14 -37.98 -6.41 -4.56
C ALA A 14 -37.62 -5.23 -3.64
N ALA A 15 -37.43 -5.51 -2.35
CA ALA A 15 -36.73 -4.58 -1.47
C ALA A 15 -35.24 -4.67 -1.82
N ILE A 16 -34.77 -3.80 -2.71
CA ILE A 16 -33.34 -3.60 -2.92
C ILE A 16 -32.82 -2.92 -1.66
N ALA A 17 -32.34 -3.71 -0.70
CA ALA A 17 -31.56 -3.19 0.40
C ALA A 17 -30.29 -2.60 -0.21
N ASN A 18 -30.22 -1.27 -0.28
CA ASN A 18 -28.93 -0.59 -0.41
C ASN A 18 -28.14 -0.94 0.86
N LEU A 19 -27.33 -2.00 0.78
CA LEU A 19 -26.22 -2.19 1.71
C LEU A 19 -25.22 -1.09 1.43
N SER A 20 -25.48 0.10 1.97
CA SER A 20 -24.43 1.08 2.20
C SER A 20 -23.48 0.43 3.20
N PHE A 21 -22.45 -0.24 2.67
CA PHE A 21 -21.27 -0.54 3.46
C PHE A 21 -20.79 0.82 3.97
N ALA A 22 -21.03 1.09 5.25
CA ALA A 22 -20.31 2.12 5.95
C ALA A 22 -18.84 1.65 6.02
N GLY A 23 -18.14 1.80 4.89
CA GLY A 23 -16.71 1.61 4.83
C GLY A 23 -16.12 2.61 5.81
N PHE A 24 -15.19 2.14 6.63
CA PHE A 24 -14.33 3.04 7.41
C PHE A 24 -13.80 4.14 6.48
N PRO A 25 -13.64 5.37 6.98
CA PRO A 25 -13.08 6.45 6.18
C PRO A 25 -11.78 5.94 5.54
N PRO A 26 -11.59 6.14 4.23
CA PRO A 26 -10.41 5.67 3.54
C PRO A 26 -9.14 6.17 4.25
N ARG A 27 -8.16 5.27 4.46
CA ARG A 27 -6.88 5.65 5.06
C ARG A 27 -6.22 6.72 4.18
N ASP A 28 -5.79 7.82 4.78
CA ASP A 28 -5.10 8.88 4.05
C ASP A 28 -3.67 8.48 3.65
N ILE A 29 -3.03 9.27 2.79
CA ILE A 29 -1.66 8.99 2.29
C ILE A 29 -0.68 8.83 3.47
N LYS A 30 -0.77 9.71 4.48
CA LYS A 30 0.15 9.69 5.65
C LYS A 30 0.03 8.39 6.44
N SER A 31 -1.19 7.89 6.64
CA SER A 31 -1.46 6.61 7.28
C SER A 31 -0.84 5.46 6.49
N ILE A 32 -0.99 5.43 5.16
CA ILE A 32 -0.37 4.40 4.32
C ILE A 32 1.17 4.43 4.41
N LEU A 33 1.78 5.62 4.40
CA LEU A 33 3.23 5.77 4.54
C LEU A 33 3.73 5.32 5.92
N SER A 34 2.97 5.61 6.98
CA SER A 34 3.29 5.12 8.32
C SER A 34 3.16 3.60 8.42
N GLU A 35 2.15 3.00 7.80
CA GLU A 35 1.99 1.54 7.73
C GLU A 35 3.12 0.88 6.93
N PHE A 36 3.57 1.50 5.84
CA PHE A 36 4.75 1.05 5.09
C PHE A 36 6.00 1.05 5.95
N ALA A 37 6.28 2.15 6.64
CA ALA A 37 7.43 2.28 7.51
C ALA A 37 7.37 1.26 8.67
N ASP A 38 6.22 1.15 9.34
CA ASP A 38 6.03 0.25 10.47
C ASP A 38 6.09 -1.23 10.08
N SER A 39 5.55 -1.58 8.91
CA SER A 39 5.62 -2.96 8.38
C SER A 39 7.05 -3.39 8.06
N HIS A 40 7.88 -2.49 7.52
CA HIS A 40 9.31 -2.75 7.32
C HIS A 40 10.03 -2.90 8.66
N VAL A 41 9.78 -1.98 9.62
CA VAL A 41 10.47 -2.00 10.93
C VAL A 41 10.16 -3.26 11.73
N ASN A 42 8.91 -3.74 11.69
CA ASN A 42 8.47 -4.87 12.51
C ASN A 42 8.31 -6.19 11.73
N SER A 43 8.69 -6.23 10.45
CA SER A 43 8.43 -7.37 9.55
C SER A 43 6.95 -7.79 9.54
N ASP A 44 6.02 -6.83 9.61
CA ASP A 44 4.57 -7.08 9.59
C ASP A 44 4.09 -7.29 8.14
N VAL A 45 4.11 -8.55 7.73
CA VAL A 45 3.73 -8.98 6.38
C VAL A 45 2.28 -8.63 6.06
N ARG A 46 1.35 -8.77 7.02
CA ARG A 46 -0.08 -8.51 6.78
C ARG A 46 -0.33 -7.02 6.54
N LYS A 47 0.36 -6.18 7.29
CA LYS A 47 0.30 -4.72 7.12
C LYS A 47 0.85 -4.30 5.76
N MET A 48 2.01 -4.84 5.35
CA MET A 48 2.56 -4.56 4.03
C MET A 48 1.61 -5.02 2.91
N GLU A 49 1.07 -6.24 3.00
CA GLU A 49 0.12 -6.77 2.02
C GLU A 49 -1.15 -5.90 1.94
N GLY A 50 -1.61 -5.38 3.08
CA GLY A 50 -2.77 -4.50 3.18
C GLY A 50 -2.62 -3.15 2.51
N ILE A 51 -1.41 -2.67 2.24
CA ILE A 51 -1.14 -1.36 1.62
C ILE A 51 -0.59 -1.43 0.20
N LEU A 52 -0.08 -2.58 -0.25
CA LEU A 52 0.34 -2.78 -1.63
C LEU A 52 -0.89 -2.99 -2.55
N SER A 53 -0.79 -2.46 -3.77
CA SER A 53 -1.62 -2.92 -4.89
C SER A 53 -1.24 -4.37 -5.25
N GLU A 54 -2.19 -5.15 -5.75
CA GLU A 54 -1.93 -6.49 -6.30
C GLU A 54 -0.90 -6.47 -7.45
N THR A 55 -0.85 -5.35 -8.17
CA THR A 55 0.08 -5.10 -9.29
C THR A 55 1.33 -4.35 -8.87
N ALA A 56 1.57 -4.17 -7.56
CA ALA A 56 2.69 -3.38 -7.09
C ALA A 56 4.04 -3.98 -7.54
N VAL A 57 4.98 -3.09 -7.87
CA VAL A 57 6.34 -3.47 -8.24
C VAL A 57 7.36 -2.78 -7.35
N LEU A 58 8.34 -3.55 -6.87
CA LEU A 58 9.54 -3.04 -6.24
C LEU A 58 10.69 -3.09 -7.25
N LYS A 59 11.41 -1.99 -7.40
CA LYS A 59 12.62 -1.91 -8.20
C LYS A 59 13.79 -1.48 -7.34
N PHE A 60 14.94 -2.10 -7.56
CA PHE A 60 16.19 -1.72 -6.96
C PHE A 60 17.34 -2.12 -7.86
N THR A 61 18.47 -1.44 -7.72
CA THR A 61 19.67 -1.77 -8.49
C THR A 61 20.48 -2.82 -7.76
N ARG A 62 20.93 -3.84 -8.49
CA ARG A 62 21.96 -4.76 -8.06
C ARG A 62 23.07 -4.73 -9.10
N GLU A 63 24.27 -4.34 -8.67
CA GLU A 63 25.40 -4.09 -9.57
C GLU A 63 25.03 -3.06 -10.64
N ASN A 64 24.91 -3.49 -11.91
CA ASN A 64 24.58 -2.62 -13.04
C ASN A 64 23.18 -2.87 -13.62
N GLU A 65 22.35 -3.67 -12.93
CA GLU A 65 21.03 -4.06 -13.43
C GLU A 65 19.90 -3.67 -12.46
N VAL A 66 18.76 -3.27 -13.03
CA VAL A 66 17.53 -3.03 -12.28
C VAL A 66 16.81 -4.36 -12.08
N GLN A 67 16.75 -4.79 -10.83
CA GLN A 67 15.92 -5.91 -10.40
C GLN A 67 14.48 -5.43 -10.22
N THR A 68 13.52 -6.24 -10.64
CA THR A 68 12.08 -5.94 -10.48
C THR A 68 11.39 -7.09 -9.79
N TYR A 69 10.70 -6.79 -8.69
CA TYR A 69 10.02 -7.75 -7.83
C TYR A 69 8.53 -7.43 -7.85
N SER A 70 7.69 -8.46 -8.06
CA SER A 70 6.24 -8.32 -7.96
C SER A 70 5.81 -8.16 -6.49
N GLN A 71 4.55 -7.78 -6.26
CA GLN A 71 3.94 -7.77 -4.93
C GLN A 71 4.17 -9.10 -4.20
N GLN A 72 3.97 -10.23 -4.88
CA GLN A 72 4.15 -11.56 -4.28
C GLN A 72 5.60 -11.80 -3.88
N SER A 73 6.57 -11.37 -4.70
CA SER A 73 8.00 -11.45 -4.37
C SER A 73 8.38 -10.57 -3.18
N ILE A 74 7.80 -9.36 -3.07
CA ILE A 74 8.00 -8.48 -1.90
C ILE A 74 7.51 -9.17 -0.64
N ILE A 75 6.28 -9.71 -0.66
CA ILE A 75 5.67 -10.42 0.47
C ILE A 75 6.48 -11.67 0.83
N HIS A 76 6.95 -12.42 -0.16
CA HIS A 76 7.80 -13.59 0.06
C HIS A 76 9.11 -13.21 0.76
N LEU A 77 9.81 -12.18 0.30
CA LEU A 77 11.03 -11.69 0.96
C LEU A 77 10.78 -11.26 2.41
N MET A 78 9.66 -10.58 2.70
CA MET A 78 9.33 -10.22 4.08
C MET A 78 9.04 -11.45 4.94
N LYS A 79 8.38 -12.49 4.39
CA LYS A 79 8.13 -13.75 5.09
C LYS A 79 9.43 -14.45 5.51
N LEU A 80 10.48 -14.37 4.69
CA LEU A 80 11.80 -14.90 5.03
C LEU A 80 12.48 -14.17 6.20
N ASN A 81 12.01 -12.95 6.52
CA ASN A 81 12.55 -12.10 7.59
C ASN A 81 11.56 -11.92 8.75
N LEU A 82 10.58 -12.82 8.90
CA LEU A 82 9.58 -12.77 9.98
C LEU A 82 10.24 -12.77 11.36
N GLY A 83 9.68 -11.95 12.26
CA GLY A 83 10.16 -11.83 13.64
C GLY A 83 11.44 -10.99 13.80
N VAL A 84 12.03 -10.50 12.70
CA VAL A 84 13.18 -9.58 12.75
C VAL A 84 12.68 -8.16 12.89
N LYS A 85 13.00 -7.51 14.02
CA LYS A 85 12.79 -6.07 14.18
C LYS A 85 14.01 -5.30 13.65
N GLN A 86 13.77 -4.38 12.74
CA GLN A 86 14.82 -3.52 12.18
C GLN A 86 15.23 -2.46 13.19
N ASN A 87 16.54 -2.25 13.33
CA ASN A 87 17.09 -1.16 14.14
C ASN A 87 17.41 0.05 13.25
N CYS A 88 16.38 0.79 12.86
CA CYS A 88 16.52 1.99 12.05
C CYS A 88 15.55 3.09 12.51
N THR A 89 15.87 4.34 12.16
CA THR A 89 14.95 5.47 12.27
C THR A 89 14.24 5.69 10.94
N THR A 90 12.96 6.08 10.98
CA THR A 90 12.16 6.33 9.80
C THR A 90 12.00 7.83 9.54
N GLN A 91 12.12 8.25 8.29
CA GLN A 91 11.79 9.61 7.86
C GLN A 91 10.82 9.53 6.69
N ILE A 92 9.70 10.23 6.81
CA ILE A 92 8.58 10.17 5.86
C ILE A 92 8.32 11.58 5.33
N GLY A 93 8.16 11.71 4.02
CA GLY A 93 7.75 12.95 3.37
C GLY A 93 6.92 12.70 2.13
N VAL A 94 5.87 13.50 1.93
CA VAL A 94 5.14 13.55 0.66
C VAL A 94 5.87 14.54 -0.24
N ILE A 95 6.19 14.14 -1.47
CA ILE A 95 6.87 14.99 -2.47
C ILE A 95 5.84 15.78 -3.27
N ALA A 96 4.80 15.09 -3.73
CA ALA A 96 3.70 15.66 -4.49
C ALA A 96 2.46 14.79 -4.33
N ASP A 97 1.29 15.39 -4.30
CA ASP A 97 0.01 14.70 -4.23
C ASP A 97 -1.11 15.42 -5.00
N SER A 98 -2.18 14.67 -5.23
CA SER A 98 -3.42 15.08 -5.86
C SER A 98 -4.53 14.18 -5.32
N ASP A 99 -5.77 14.36 -5.81
CA ASP A 99 -6.92 13.57 -5.36
C ASP A 99 -6.77 12.05 -5.61
N ALA A 100 -5.94 11.64 -6.57
CA ALA A 100 -5.84 10.22 -6.96
C ALA A 100 -4.42 9.67 -7.17
N LEU A 101 -3.39 10.51 -7.10
CA LEU A 101 -1.99 10.11 -7.26
C LEU A 101 -1.12 10.86 -6.25
N ALA A 102 -0.18 10.16 -5.63
CA ALA A 102 0.84 10.75 -4.77
C ALA A 102 2.20 10.10 -4.96
N ILE A 103 3.24 10.90 -4.77
CA ILE A 103 4.64 10.48 -4.73
C ILE A 103 5.19 10.85 -3.36
N ALA A 104 5.83 9.91 -2.69
CA ALA A 104 6.39 10.09 -1.36
C ALA A 104 7.80 9.50 -1.26
N LYS A 105 8.57 9.98 -0.28
CA LYS A 105 9.86 9.44 0.11
C LYS A 105 9.78 8.87 1.53
N VAL A 106 10.18 7.62 1.70
CA VAL A 106 10.34 6.97 3.01
C VAL A 106 11.77 6.45 3.13
N ASN A 107 12.52 7.00 4.08
CA ASN A 107 13.88 6.59 4.37
C ASN A 107 13.93 5.70 5.61
N PHE A 108 14.68 4.62 5.53
CA PHE A 108 15.12 3.83 6.67
C PHE A 108 16.59 4.15 6.93
N ILE A 109 16.87 4.80 8.05
CA ILE A 109 18.20 5.28 8.43
C ILE A 109 18.80 4.30 9.43
N TYR A 110 19.80 3.55 8.99
CA TYR A 110 20.57 2.62 9.82
C TYR A 110 21.91 3.27 10.19
N ASP A 111 22.63 2.63 11.10
CA ASP A 111 24.03 2.99 11.33
C ASP A 111 24.86 2.66 10.06
N GLY A 112 25.52 3.67 9.51
CA GLY A 112 26.38 3.56 8.33
C GLY A 112 25.69 3.57 6.96
N PHE A 113 24.35 3.48 6.85
CA PHE A 113 23.68 3.56 5.53
C PHE A 113 22.21 3.99 5.61
N VAL A 114 21.69 4.47 4.48
CA VAL A 114 20.26 4.81 4.31
C VAL A 114 19.66 3.99 3.19
N ILE A 115 18.48 3.41 3.44
CA ILE A 115 17.62 2.87 2.39
C ILE A 115 16.58 3.93 2.05
N GLU A 116 16.68 4.53 0.87
CA GLU A 116 15.68 5.47 0.38
C GLU A 116 14.63 4.72 -0.45
N ASN A 117 13.35 5.03 -0.22
CA ASN A 117 12.25 4.48 -1.00
C ASN A 117 11.42 5.62 -1.56
N TYR A 118 11.29 5.65 -2.89
CA TYR A 118 10.33 6.52 -3.57
C TYR A 118 9.09 5.70 -3.87
N LEU A 119 7.98 6.13 -3.30
CA LEU A 119 6.70 5.43 -3.35
C LEU A 119 5.77 6.16 -4.29
N THR A 120 5.16 5.43 -5.23
CA THR A 120 3.98 5.89 -5.95
C THR A 120 2.76 5.29 -5.29
N LEU A 121 1.83 6.14 -4.90
CA LEU A 121 0.54 5.75 -4.33
C LEU A 121 -0.56 6.19 -5.29
N GLU A 122 -1.54 5.32 -5.50
CA GLU A 122 -2.69 5.59 -6.34
C GLU A 122 -3.97 5.32 -5.55
N TRP A 123 -4.95 6.20 -5.74
CA TRP A 123 -6.31 5.97 -5.27
C TRP A 123 -7.02 5.02 -6.21
N HIS A 124 -7.40 3.85 -5.71
CA HIS A 124 -8.10 2.85 -6.50
C HIS A 124 -9.20 2.19 -5.68
N LYS A 125 -10.43 2.19 -6.23
CA LYS A 125 -11.62 1.55 -5.63
C LYS A 125 -11.87 1.96 -4.16
N GLY A 126 -11.64 3.23 -3.84
CA GLY A 126 -11.94 3.78 -2.50
C GLY A 126 -10.83 3.60 -1.47
N ALA A 127 -9.61 3.25 -1.88
CA ALA A 127 -8.45 3.16 -0.99
C ALA A 127 -7.17 3.60 -1.69
N TRP A 128 -6.27 4.22 -0.93
CA TRP A 128 -4.89 4.44 -1.34
C TRP A 128 -4.10 3.14 -1.29
N LYS A 129 -3.33 2.86 -2.35
CA LYS A 129 -2.44 1.71 -2.46
C LYS A 129 -1.11 2.12 -3.03
N ILE A 130 -0.03 1.52 -2.54
CA ILE A 130 1.30 1.67 -3.12
C ILE A 130 1.37 0.80 -4.37
N THR A 131 1.61 1.41 -5.54
CA THR A 131 1.73 0.72 -6.83
C THR A 131 3.18 0.56 -7.27
N ARG A 132 4.08 1.39 -6.75
CA ARG A 132 5.50 1.31 -7.07
C ARG A 132 6.38 1.70 -5.90
N ILE A 133 7.48 0.96 -5.75
CA ILE A 133 8.55 1.24 -4.81
C ILE A 133 9.85 1.27 -5.61
N ASP A 134 10.51 2.42 -5.72
CA ASP A 134 11.87 2.50 -6.23
C ASP A 134 12.83 2.66 -5.04
N LYS A 135 13.64 1.63 -4.79
CA LYS A 135 14.51 1.51 -3.61
C LYS A 135 15.97 1.73 -3.99
N PHE A 136 16.65 2.57 -3.19
CA PHE A 136 18.06 2.90 -3.33
C PHE A 136 18.80 2.66 -2.02
N PHE A 137 20.05 2.18 -2.13
CA PHE A 137 20.93 1.95 -0.99
C PHE A 137 22.08 2.96 -1.05
N ASN A 138 22.12 3.86 -0.07
CA ASN A 138 23.14 4.91 0.01
C ASN A 138 24.04 4.64 1.20
N ALA A 139 25.29 4.24 0.92
CA ALA A 139 26.31 3.92 1.92
C ALA A 139 27.02 5.17 2.50
N ASP A 140 26.66 6.37 2.03
CA ASP A 140 27.29 7.62 2.43
C ASP A 140 26.26 8.74 2.63
N LYS A 141 26.33 9.32 3.84
CA LYS A 141 25.77 10.62 4.26
C LYS A 141 24.30 10.67 4.65
N SER A 142 24.09 11.52 5.66
CA SER A 142 22.84 11.96 6.26
C SER A 142 21.72 12.16 5.22
N PRO A 143 20.46 11.85 5.57
CA PRO A 143 19.34 11.89 4.63
C PRO A 143 19.27 13.24 3.92
N LYS A 144 19.33 13.23 2.59
CA LYS A 144 19.00 14.40 1.77
C LYS A 144 17.50 14.63 1.89
N VAL A 145 17.12 15.54 2.79
CA VAL A 145 15.77 16.09 2.87
C VAL A 145 15.54 16.88 1.60
N LEU A 146 14.50 16.52 0.83
CA LEU A 146 14.02 17.36 -0.24
C LEU A 146 13.35 18.56 0.42
N THR A 147 14.10 19.63 0.65
CA THR A 147 13.52 20.92 1.00
C THR A 147 12.81 21.45 -0.25
N GLN A 148 11.52 21.71 -0.14
CA GLN A 148 10.83 22.59 -1.09
C GLN A 148 11.45 23.99 -0.90
N GLU A 149 12.14 24.49 -1.92
CA GLU A 149 12.39 25.93 -2.07
C GLU A 149 11.11 26.63 -2.55
#